data_AF-J4HWJ3-F1
#
_entry.id   AF-J4HWJ3-F1
#
_cell.length_a   1.000
_cell.length_b   1.000
_cell.length_c   1.000
_cell.angle_alpha   90.00
_cell.angle_beta   90.00
_cell.angle_gamma   90.00
#
_symmetry.space_group_name_H-M   'P 1'
#
loop_
_entity.id
_entity.type
_entity.pdbx_description
1 polymer ?
#
loop_
_entity_poly.entity_id
_entity_poly.type
_entity_poly.pdbx_seq_one_letter_code
_entity_poly.pdbx_strand_id
1 'polypeptide(L)'
;MMTPIRYVFLVLAIIVSLHFILSFSHEDYNKATSLSRITGMYKETAPPKTPPTYYDYGLRNSTRANATFVLLARNADLSGIVSSMKQMEDRFNKHYNYPYVFLNEEPFSEEFKQ
;
A
#
# COMPACT_ATOMS: atom_id res chain seq x y z
N MET A 1 57.84 -11.60 -27.29
CA MET A 1 57.15 -11.71 -25.98
C MET A 1 55.69 -11.33 -26.18
N MET A 2 54.76 -12.29 -26.09
CA MET A 2 53.33 -12.00 -26.18
C MET A 2 52.94 -11.11 -25.02
N THR A 3 52.45 -9.89 -25.29
CA THR A 3 52.11 -8.95 -24.23
C THR A 3 50.96 -9.52 -23.39
N PRO A 4 51.13 -9.65 -22.07
CA PRO A 4 50.14 -10.28 -21.18
C PRO A 4 48.76 -9.59 -21.27
N ILE A 5 48.72 -8.34 -21.73
CA ILE A 5 47.52 -7.54 -21.93
C ILE A 5 46.51 -8.15 -22.93
N ARG A 6 46.96 -8.92 -23.93
CA ARG A 6 46.05 -9.59 -24.89
C ARG A 6 45.21 -10.67 -24.22
N TYR A 7 45.79 -11.40 -23.27
CA TYR A 7 45.07 -12.41 -22.50
C TYR A 7 44.08 -11.78 -21.52
N VAL A 8 44.41 -10.60 -20.97
CA VAL A 8 43.48 -9.84 -20.12
C VAL A 8 42.21 -9.46 -20.89
N PHE A 9 42.35 -8.94 -22.10
CA PHE A 9 41.19 -8.63 -22.94
C PHE A 9 40.39 -9.87 -23.35
N LEU A 10 41.07 -10.98 -23.64
CA LEU A 10 40.41 -12.25 -23.98
C LEU A 10 39.59 -12.78 -22.80
N VAL A 11 40.15 -12.78 -21.59
CA VAL A 11 39.46 -13.20 -20.37
C VAL A 11 38.27 -12.29 -20.06
N LEU A 12 38.43 -10.97 -20.18
CA LEU A 12 37.31 -10.03 -20.01
C LEU A 12 36.20 -10.26 -21.04
N ALA A 13 36.55 -10.49 -22.30
CA ALA A 13 35.56 -10.79 -23.34
C ALA A 13 34.77 -12.06 -23.02
N ILE A 14 35.45 -13.13 -22.57
CA ILE A 14 34.78 -14.38 -22.15
C ILE A 14 33.81 -14.12 -20.99
N ILE A 15 34.23 -13.35 -19.98
CA ILE A 15 33.40 -13.05 -18.80
C ILE A 15 32.16 -12.24 -19.21
N VAL A 16 32.32 -11.23 -20.06
CA VAL A 16 31.22 -10.39 -20.56
C VAL A 16 30.25 -11.22 -21.41
N SER A 17 30.76 -12.09 -22.30
CA SER A 17 29.92 -12.98 -23.10
C SER A 17 29.16 -13.98 -22.23
N LEU A 18 29.80 -14.58 -21.22
CA LEU A 18 29.15 -15.49 -20.28
C LEU A 18 28.05 -14.77 -19.50
N HIS A 19 28.33 -13.56 -19.01
CA HIS A 19 27.36 -12.72 -18.31
C HIS A 19 26.15 -12.38 -19.20
N PHE A 20 26.37 -12.05 -20.48
CA PHE A 20 25.31 -11.72 -21.43
C PHE A 20 24.41 -12.93 -21.74
N ILE A 21 24.99 -14.13 -21.86
CA ILE A 21 24.24 -15.38 -22.10
C ILE A 21 23.39 -15.75 -20.88
N LEU A 22 23.97 -15.69 -19.67
CA LEU A 22 23.25 -15.95 -18.43
C LEU A 22 22.14 -14.93 -18.18
N SER A 23 22.42 -13.66 -18.54
CA SER A 23 21.43 -12.59 -18.53
C SER A 23 20.28 -12.92 -19.46
N PHE A 24 20.52 -13.30 -20.71
CA PHE A 24 19.39 -13.60 -21.62
C PHE A 24 18.64 -14.90 -21.28
N SER A 25 19.32 -15.91 -20.74
CA SER A 25 18.73 -17.25 -20.54
C SER A 25 17.99 -17.45 -19.22
N HIS A 26 18.30 -16.71 -18.15
CA HIS A 26 17.69 -16.90 -16.83
C HIS A 26 17.19 -15.58 -16.25
N GLU A 27 15.87 -15.48 -16.03
CA GLU A 27 15.25 -14.29 -15.44
C GLU A 27 15.80 -13.98 -14.03
N ASP A 28 16.18 -14.99 -13.26
CA ASP A 28 16.67 -14.81 -11.89
C ASP A 28 18.10 -14.27 -11.84
N TYR A 29 18.94 -14.58 -12.84
CA TYR A 29 20.28 -14.03 -12.95
C TYR A 29 20.23 -12.52 -13.26
N ASN A 30 19.37 -12.13 -14.21
CA ASN A 30 19.08 -10.70 -14.49
C ASN A 30 18.67 -9.92 -13.25
N LYS A 31 17.78 -10.49 -12.43
CA LYS A 31 17.28 -9.86 -11.21
C LYS A 31 18.35 -9.71 -10.13
N ALA A 32 19.39 -10.54 -10.14
CA ALA A 32 20.48 -10.50 -9.17
C ALA A 32 21.55 -9.45 -9.53
N THR A 33 21.80 -9.22 -10.81
CA THR A 33 22.87 -8.31 -11.29
C THR A 33 22.36 -6.96 -11.80
N SER A 34 21.06 -6.69 -11.75
CA SER A 34 20.48 -5.45 -12.25
C SER A 34 20.77 -4.23 -11.37
N LEU A 35 21.16 -3.13 -12.02
CA LEU A 35 21.35 -1.80 -11.41
C LEU A 35 20.06 -1.24 -10.77
N SER A 36 18.89 -1.75 -11.14
CA SER A 36 17.58 -1.36 -10.59
C SER A 36 17.43 -1.66 -9.10
N ARG A 37 18.11 -2.67 -8.54
CA ARG A 37 18.16 -2.88 -7.07
C ARG A 37 18.97 -1.80 -6.34
N ILE A 38 20.08 -1.37 -6.93
CA ILE A 38 20.99 -0.39 -6.32
C ILE A 38 20.32 0.98 -6.25
N THR A 39 19.57 1.36 -7.28
CA THR A 39 18.79 2.61 -7.28
C THR A 39 17.59 2.58 -6.32
N GLY A 40 17.07 1.39 -6.01
CA GLY A 40 15.99 1.21 -5.04
C GLY A 40 16.45 1.43 -3.59
N MET A 41 17.73 1.19 -3.29
CA MET A 41 18.28 1.28 -1.94
C MET A 41 18.55 2.74 -1.49
N TYR A 42 18.76 3.67 -2.43
CA TYR A 42 18.94 5.10 -2.13
C TYR A 42 17.64 5.92 -2.13
N LYS A 43 16.51 5.29 -2.50
CA LYS A 43 15.21 5.96 -2.61
C LYS A 43 14.31 5.64 -1.42
N GLU A 44 14.87 5.71 -0.21
CA GLU A 44 14.17 5.44 1.04
C GLU A 44 13.77 6.75 1.77
N THR A 45 13.08 7.66 1.07
CA THR A 45 12.38 8.81 1.72
C THR A 45 11.06 9.22 1.06
N ALA A 46 10.55 8.48 0.08
CA ALA A 46 9.17 8.67 -0.40
C ALA A 46 8.36 7.43 -0.03
N PRO A 47 7.31 7.53 0.81
CA PRO A 47 6.46 6.39 1.09
C PRO A 47 5.87 5.86 -0.23
N PRO A 48 5.86 4.53 -0.43
CA PRO A 48 5.32 3.93 -1.65
C PRO A 48 3.84 4.29 -1.79
N LYS A 49 3.44 4.79 -2.97
CA LYS A 49 2.03 4.97 -3.36
C LYS A 49 1.37 3.62 -3.71
N THR A 50 1.51 2.63 -2.83
CA THR A 50 0.77 1.37 -2.89
C THR A 50 -0.23 1.38 -1.74
N PRO A 51 -1.50 0.98 -1.93
CA PRO A 51 -2.42 0.83 -0.82
C PRO A 51 -1.78 -0.12 0.20
N PRO A 52 -1.60 0.28 1.47
CA PRO A 52 -0.80 -0.47 2.41
C PRO A 52 -1.44 -1.84 2.65
N THR A 53 -0.72 -2.91 2.31
CA THR A 53 -0.97 -4.25 2.83
C THR A 53 -0.78 -4.19 4.34
N TYR A 54 -1.90 -4.20 5.04
CA TYR A 54 -2.03 -3.89 6.46
C TYR A 54 -1.75 -5.14 7.31
N TYR A 55 -0.48 -5.32 7.69
CA TYR A 55 -0.13 -6.18 8.84
C TYR A 55 0.90 -5.44 9.69
N ASP A 56 0.41 -4.52 10.51
CA ASP A 56 1.16 -3.96 11.63
C ASP A 56 0.67 -4.63 12.92
N TYR A 57 1.45 -5.58 13.42
CA TYR A 57 1.19 -6.33 14.65
C TYR A 57 2.07 -5.74 15.75
N GLY A 58 1.63 -4.64 16.37
CA GLY A 58 2.50 -3.89 17.28
C GLY A 58 1.81 -2.84 18.15
N LEU A 59 0.90 -3.28 19.02
CA LEU A 59 0.62 -2.72 20.35
C LEU A 59 0.62 -1.17 20.53
N ARG A 60 -0.60 -0.66 20.81
CA ARG A 60 -0.96 0.63 21.46
C ARG A 60 -1.17 1.88 20.61
N ASN A 61 -1.08 1.80 19.29
CA ASN A 61 -1.74 2.76 18.40
C ASN A 61 -2.48 1.94 17.35
N SER A 62 -3.79 1.78 17.52
CA SER A 62 -4.62 1.20 16.46
C SER A 62 -4.44 2.07 15.23
N THR A 63 -3.71 1.58 14.22
CA THR A 63 -3.47 2.26 12.94
C THR A 63 -4.77 2.31 12.13
N ARG A 64 -5.84 2.86 12.72
CA ARG A 64 -7.14 3.02 12.10
C ARG A 64 -6.95 3.69 10.75
N ALA A 65 -7.52 3.10 9.71
CA ALA A 65 -7.59 3.75 8.41
C ALA A 65 -8.22 5.15 8.55
N ASN A 66 -7.81 6.11 7.73
CA ASN A 66 -8.54 7.36 7.59
C ASN A 66 -9.86 7.06 6.84
N ALA A 67 -10.90 6.75 7.60
CA ALA A 67 -12.19 6.31 7.08
C ALA A 67 -13.35 6.83 7.96
N THR A 68 -14.54 6.84 7.39
CA THR A 68 -15.78 7.28 8.04
C THR A 68 -16.96 6.51 7.45
N PHE A 69 -18.02 6.31 8.23
CA PHE A 69 -19.29 5.81 7.71
C PHE A 69 -20.06 6.96 7.08
N VAL A 70 -20.40 6.85 5.80
CA VAL A 70 -21.21 7.86 5.09
C VAL A 70 -22.60 7.31 4.85
N LEU A 71 -23.62 8.07 5.25
CA LEU A 71 -25.03 7.72 5.05
C LEU A 71 -25.74 8.85 4.32
N LEU A 72 -26.40 8.54 3.21
CA LEU A 72 -27.36 9.42 2.56
C LEU A 72 -28.74 9.15 3.18
N ALA A 73 -29.31 10.15 3.86
CA ALA A 73 -30.43 9.98 4.75
C ALA A 73 -31.35 11.21 4.74
N ARG A 74 -32.67 11.01 4.74
CA ARG A 74 -33.63 12.10 4.93
C ARG A 74 -34.05 12.20 6.39
N ASN A 75 -34.62 13.34 6.78
CA ASN A 75 -35.17 13.55 8.12
C ASN A 75 -36.19 12.46 8.53
N ALA A 76 -37.01 11.97 7.58
CA ALA A 76 -38.00 10.92 7.83
C ALA A 76 -37.39 9.53 8.10
N ASP A 77 -36.13 9.29 7.73
CA ASP A 77 -35.49 7.98 7.83
C ASP A 77 -34.82 7.75 9.20
N LEU A 78 -34.94 8.69 10.15
CA LEU A 78 -34.28 8.68 11.47
C LEU A 78 -34.45 7.34 12.21
N SER A 79 -35.68 6.85 12.32
CA SER A 79 -35.98 5.60 13.05
C SER A 79 -35.26 4.38 12.48
N GLY A 80 -35.20 4.26 11.14
CA GLY A 80 -34.51 3.17 10.46
C GLY A 80 -32.99 3.27 10.59
N ILE A 81 -32.46 4.50 10.55
CA ILE A 81 -31.03 4.77 10.70
C ILE A 81 -30.56 4.46 12.10
N VAL A 82 -31.29 4.87 13.14
CA VAL A 82 -30.95 4.58 14.54
C VAL A 82 -30.84 3.07 14.77
N SER A 83 -31.77 2.29 14.22
CA SER A 83 -31.72 0.81 14.29
C SER A 83 -30.47 0.24 13.59
N SER A 84 -30.11 0.78 12.43
CA SER A 84 -28.94 0.35 11.65
C SER A 84 -27.63 0.74 12.34
N MET A 85 -27.55 1.96 12.87
CA MET A 85 -26.41 2.47 13.62
C MET A 85 -26.17 1.67 14.88
N LYS A 86 -27.22 1.36 15.64
CA LYS A 86 -27.13 0.51 16.83
C LYS A 86 -26.52 -0.85 16.52
N GLN A 87 -26.96 -1.50 15.44
CA GLN A 87 -26.40 -2.79 15.03
C GLN A 87 -24.93 -2.69 14.61
N MET A 88 -24.54 -1.59 13.93
CA MET A 88 -23.15 -1.34 13.53
C MET A 88 -22.25 -1.08 14.75
N GLU A 89 -22.71 -0.28 15.71
CA GLU A 89 -22.02 -0.05 16.98
C GLU A 89 -21.83 -1.34 17.75
N ASP A 90 -22.90 -2.11 17.97
CA ASP A 90 -22.89 -3.33 18.77
C ASP A 90 -21.93 -4.40 18.21
N ARG A 91 -21.80 -4.48 16.88
CA ARG A 91 -20.99 -5.50 16.20
C ARG A 91 -19.56 -5.07 15.90
N PHE A 92 -19.35 -3.80 15.57
CA PHE A 92 -18.06 -3.33 15.05
C PHE A 92 -17.62 -2.05 15.74
N ASN A 93 -18.39 -0.97 15.62
CA ASN A 93 -17.86 0.36 15.86
C ASN A 93 -17.63 0.69 17.34
N LYS A 94 -18.20 -0.08 18.28
CA LYS A 94 -17.86 0.02 19.72
C LYS A 94 -16.38 -0.21 20.02
N HIS A 95 -15.67 -0.95 19.17
CA HIS A 95 -14.25 -1.26 19.35
C HIS A 95 -13.31 -0.33 18.56
N TYR A 96 -13.80 0.30 17.50
CA TYR A 96 -12.98 1.05 16.56
C TYR A 96 -13.27 2.56 16.54
N ASN A 97 -14.48 2.98 16.93
CA ASN A 97 -14.91 4.37 17.08
C ASN A 97 -14.65 5.25 15.84
N TYR A 98 -15.03 4.74 14.67
CA TYR A 98 -15.08 5.50 13.43
C TYR A 98 -16.22 6.52 13.46
N PRO A 99 -16.02 7.72 12.85
CA PRO A 99 -17.05 8.74 12.76
C PRO A 99 -18.14 8.37 11.74
N TYR A 100 -19.28 9.07 11.86
CA TYR A 100 -20.37 9.04 10.87
C TYR A 100 -20.52 10.40 10.22
N VAL A 101 -20.82 10.40 8.92
CA VAL A 101 -21.13 11.58 8.12
C VAL A 101 -22.48 11.34 7.45
N PHE A 102 -23.43 12.23 7.75
CA PHE A 102 -24.76 12.19 7.16
C PHE A 102 -24.86 13.22 6.04
N LEU A 103 -25.40 12.79 4.91
CA LEU A 103 -25.67 13.62 3.73
C LEU A 103 -27.17 13.65 3.49
N ASN A 104 -27.69 14.80 3.10
CA ASN A 104 -29.09 15.00 2.75
C ASN A 104 -29.21 16.14 1.73
N GLU A 105 -30.26 16.12 0.92
CA GLU A 105 -30.60 17.19 -0.02
C GLU A 105 -31.23 18.40 0.69
N GLU A 106 -31.75 18.19 1.90
CA GLU A 106 -32.35 19.21 2.76
C GLU A 106 -31.58 19.36 4.07
N PRO A 107 -31.67 20.52 4.76
CA PRO A 107 -31.12 20.67 6.10
C PRO A 107 -31.67 19.61 7.07
N PHE A 108 -30.78 19.03 7.89
CA PHE A 108 -31.21 18.14 8.96
C PHE A 108 -31.99 18.91 10.03
N SER A 109 -33.14 18.35 10.41
CA SER A 109 -33.96 18.80 11.52
C SER A 109 -33.21 18.68 12.84
N GLU A 110 -33.62 19.45 13.84
CA GLU A 110 -33.02 19.37 15.18
C GLU A 110 -33.26 18.02 15.85
N GLU A 111 -34.40 17.37 15.57
CA GLU A 111 -34.69 16.00 16.02
C GLU A 111 -33.68 14.99 15.46
N PHE A 112 -33.24 15.16 14.22
CA PHE A 112 -32.26 14.26 13.61
C PHE A 112 -30.86 14.39 14.22
N LYS A 113 -30.51 15.57 14.74
CA LYS A 113 -29.19 15.86 15.31
C LYS A 113 -29.07 15.48 16.79
N GLN A 114 -30.21 15.31 17.49
CA GLN A 114 -30.27 14.91 18.90
C GLN A 114 -30.10 13.40 19.07
#